data_AF-A0A842R6L1-F1
#
_entry.id   AF-A0A842R6L1-F1
#
_cell.length_a   1.000
_cell.length_b   1.000
_cell.length_c   1.000
_cell.angle_alpha   90.00
_cell.angle_beta   90.00
_cell.angle_gamma   90.00
#
_symmetry.space_group_name_H-M   'P 1'
#
loop_
_entity.id
_entity.type
_entity.pdbx_description
1 polymer ?
#
loop_
_entity_poly.entity_id
_entity_poly.type
_entity_poly.pdbx_seq_one_letter_code
_entity_poly.pdbx_strand_id
1 'polypeptide(L)'
;MEPEGKLVIVAPGEFDVVNHFYPRVLNAQLHPVMRYFFNFTRDRIISRYHHLHPFVDVDKLEELVTYQPSFFRWVGSDLFAVTTGDGFRHMMVIETNSCPSGQKSTPFIEEMDQGGYFHLMSKTFAPLIESVDEKAGGLAVIYDKNFMEASGYASAMADLSGEQVFLVRMPRGDSDPITRFTSDGVLEVKSLDGEWLPMRAAFRYVTQSPWDRIPLKTKTMILNPIIACLSGGRNKLVASKAYDLLNSELIGTGLKIRTPETIWDVSIAEVPLWIKRMGGIGVVKNPYSNAGQGVWTITNTRDCDKFRQASHQYSKFIVQKLIGNSTWH
;
A
#
# COMPACT_ATOMS: atom_id res chain seq x y z
N MET A 1 13.36 -0.94 19.93
CA MET A 1 13.18 -2.40 20.03
C MET A 1 11.70 -2.70 20.10
N GLU A 2 11.21 -3.78 19.50
CA GLU A 2 9.81 -4.20 19.68
C GLU A 2 9.65 -4.72 21.13
N PRO A 3 8.66 -4.25 21.90
CA PRO A 3 8.41 -4.75 23.24
C PRO A 3 7.99 -6.21 23.23
N GLU A 4 8.28 -6.94 24.31
CA GLU A 4 7.97 -8.38 24.40
C GLU A 4 6.46 -8.69 24.41
N GLY A 5 5.62 -7.71 24.75
CA GLY A 5 4.17 -7.83 24.79
C GLY A 5 3.46 -7.67 23.43
N LYS A 6 2.23 -8.19 23.33
CA LYS A 6 1.37 -8.01 22.15
C LYS A 6 0.63 -6.66 22.14
N LEU A 7 0.60 -5.96 23.27
CA LEU A 7 -0.09 -4.68 23.46
C LEU A 7 0.89 -3.63 23.99
N VAL A 8 0.82 -2.44 23.41
CA VAL A 8 1.45 -1.21 23.92
C VAL A 8 0.38 -0.13 23.96
N ILE A 9 0.29 0.60 25.07
CA ILE A 9 -0.55 1.80 25.17
C ILE A 9 0.35 2.99 24.85
N VAL A 10 -0.03 3.77 23.86
CA VAL A 10 0.71 4.96 23.41
C VAL A 10 -0.07 6.20 23.83
N ALA A 11 0.54 7.07 24.62
CA ALA A 11 -0.09 8.32 25.05
C ALA A 11 0.32 9.50 24.14
N PRO A 12 -0.50 10.57 24.09
CA PRO A 12 -0.10 11.80 23.43
C PRO A 12 1.17 12.40 24.03
N GLY A 13 2.02 12.99 23.19
CA GLY A 13 3.27 13.64 23.58
C GLY A 13 4.46 12.70 23.77
N GLU A 14 4.31 11.39 23.48
CA GLU A 14 5.37 10.38 23.65
C GLU A 14 6.14 10.06 22.36
N PHE A 15 5.97 10.85 21.29
CA PHE A 15 6.66 10.60 20.03
C PHE A 15 8.17 10.82 20.16
N ASP A 16 8.95 9.79 19.86
CA ASP A 16 10.40 9.86 19.80
C ASP A 16 10.89 9.41 18.42
N VAL A 17 11.48 10.36 17.69
CA VAL A 17 11.93 10.20 16.30
C VAL A 17 12.88 9.00 16.13
N VAL A 18 13.70 8.66 17.14
CA VAL A 18 14.65 7.54 17.02
C VAL A 18 13.97 6.17 17.05
N ASN A 19 12.74 6.09 17.55
CA ASN A 19 11.99 4.84 17.66
C ASN A 19 11.21 4.49 16.39
N HIS A 20 10.97 5.48 15.52
CA HIS A 20 10.02 5.35 14.40
C HIS A 20 10.68 5.49 13.02
N PHE A 21 11.95 5.89 12.96
CA PHE A 21 12.70 6.06 11.71
C PHE A 21 14.01 5.29 11.71
N TYR A 22 14.49 4.92 10.52
CA TYR A 22 15.85 4.40 10.39
C TYR A 22 16.89 5.50 10.67
N PRO A 23 18.03 5.18 11.32
CA PRO A 23 19.07 6.16 11.62
C PRO A 23 19.58 6.94 10.39
N ARG A 24 19.57 6.33 9.21
CA ARG A 24 19.95 6.98 7.95
C ARG A 24 18.99 8.11 7.55
N VAL A 25 17.71 7.99 7.88
CA VAL A 25 16.69 9.00 7.56
C VAL A 25 16.86 10.23 8.42
N LEU A 26 17.17 10.05 9.71
CA LEU A 26 17.40 11.15 10.66
C LEU A 26 18.52 12.10 10.21
N ASN A 27 19.47 11.59 9.42
CA ASN A 27 20.60 12.34 8.90
C ASN A 27 20.45 12.69 7.41
N ALA A 28 19.34 12.30 6.77
CA ALA A 28 19.13 12.53 5.35
C ALA A 28 18.57 13.93 5.10
N GLN A 29 19.12 14.63 4.11
CA GLN A 29 18.53 15.85 3.59
C GLN A 29 17.83 15.56 2.27
N LEU A 30 16.63 16.09 2.13
CA LEU A 30 15.87 15.97 0.90
C LEU A 30 16.51 16.81 -0.21
N HIS A 31 16.71 16.20 -1.39
CA HIS A 31 17.29 16.91 -2.53
C HIS A 31 16.45 18.15 -2.90
N PRO A 32 17.05 19.31 -3.22
CA PRO A 32 16.31 20.56 -3.47
C PRO A 32 15.21 20.44 -4.53
N VAL A 33 15.46 19.68 -5.61
CA VAL A 33 14.45 19.41 -6.65
C VAL A 33 13.24 18.66 -6.10
N MET A 34 13.47 17.69 -5.20
CA MET A 34 12.38 16.96 -4.56
C MET A 34 11.62 17.86 -3.59
N ARG A 35 12.32 18.66 -2.78
CA ARG A 35 11.70 19.65 -1.90
C ARG A 35 10.81 20.62 -2.67
N TYR A 36 11.28 21.13 -3.81
CA TYR A 36 10.49 21.99 -4.69
C TYR A 36 9.25 21.26 -5.23
N PHE A 37 9.41 20.00 -5.68
CA PHE A 37 8.31 19.19 -6.20
C PHE A 37 7.21 18.94 -5.16
N PHE A 38 7.55 18.58 -3.92
CA PHE A 38 6.56 18.35 -2.86
C PHE A 38 5.77 19.60 -2.47
N ASN A 39 6.29 20.79 -2.78
CA ASN A 39 5.62 22.07 -2.54
C ASN A 39 4.78 22.55 -3.75
N PHE A 40 4.54 21.70 -4.75
CA PHE A 40 3.70 22.08 -5.88
C PHE A 40 2.23 22.11 -5.49
N THR A 41 1.57 23.22 -5.83
CA THR A 41 0.11 23.27 -5.85
C THR A 41 -0.41 22.36 -6.96
N ARG A 42 -1.68 21.95 -6.82
CA ARG A 42 -2.38 21.17 -7.84
C ARG A 42 -2.31 21.84 -9.21
N ASP A 43 -2.60 23.14 -9.27
CA ASP A 43 -2.59 23.93 -10.51
C ASP A 43 -1.20 23.95 -11.17
N ARG A 44 -0.13 23.99 -10.37
CA ARG A 44 1.25 23.91 -10.88
C ARG A 44 1.56 22.53 -11.44
N ILE A 45 1.08 21.45 -10.82
CA ILE A 45 1.23 20.09 -11.35
C ILE A 45 0.51 19.97 -12.70
N ILE A 46 -0.76 20.39 -12.75
CA ILE A 46 -1.60 20.34 -13.96
C ILE A 46 -0.96 21.17 -15.09
N SER A 47 -0.64 22.44 -14.82
CA SER A 47 -0.04 23.35 -15.82
C SER A 47 1.28 22.82 -16.37
N ARG A 48 2.14 22.30 -15.49
CA ARG A 48 3.43 21.74 -15.90
C ARG A 48 3.26 20.45 -16.71
N TYR A 49 2.33 19.58 -16.32
CA TYR A 49 2.05 18.35 -17.06
C TYR A 49 1.50 18.65 -18.46
N HIS A 50 0.54 19.58 -18.56
CA HIS A 50 -0.02 20.01 -19.84
C HIS A 50 1.04 20.66 -20.74
N HIS A 51 1.94 21.49 -20.19
CA HIS A 51 3.05 22.05 -20.97
C HIS A 51 3.97 20.97 -21.57
N LEU A 52 4.24 19.89 -20.84
CA LEU A 52 5.04 18.76 -21.33
C LEU A 52 4.24 17.82 -22.27
N HIS A 53 2.91 17.89 -22.21
CA HIS A 53 1.99 17.04 -22.98
C HIS A 53 0.85 17.89 -23.58
N PRO A 54 1.11 18.70 -24.63
CA PRO A 54 0.15 19.70 -25.13
C PRO A 54 -1.19 19.14 -25.65
N PHE A 55 -1.23 17.85 -25.96
CA PHE A 55 -2.43 17.17 -26.48
C PHE A 55 -3.28 16.50 -25.38
N VAL A 56 -2.93 16.69 -24.11
CA VAL A 56 -3.72 16.20 -22.99
C VAL A 56 -4.92 17.10 -22.74
N ASP A 57 -6.07 16.48 -22.54
CA ASP A 57 -7.29 17.12 -22.02
C ASP A 57 -7.04 17.58 -20.57
N VAL A 58 -7.00 18.90 -20.39
CA VAL A 58 -6.69 19.55 -19.11
C VAL A 58 -7.82 19.36 -18.11
N ASP A 59 -9.07 19.42 -18.56
CA ASP A 59 -10.24 19.28 -17.68
C ASP A 59 -10.29 17.86 -17.13
N LYS A 60 -10.02 16.86 -17.99
CA LYS A 60 -9.93 15.47 -17.53
C LYS A 60 -8.73 15.23 -16.60
N LEU A 61 -7.60 15.87 -16.86
CA LEU A 61 -6.44 15.80 -15.96
C LEU A 61 -6.78 16.39 -14.57
N GLU A 62 -7.45 17.54 -14.53
CA GLU A 62 -7.90 18.17 -13.29
C GLU A 62 -8.87 17.26 -12.53
N GLU A 63 -9.84 16.66 -13.21
CA GLU A 63 -10.76 15.68 -12.62
C GLU A 63 -10.00 14.53 -11.94
N LEU A 64 -9.01 13.94 -12.62
CA LEU A 64 -8.23 12.83 -12.08
C LEU A 64 -7.36 13.23 -10.88
N VAL A 65 -6.75 14.41 -10.90
CA VAL A 65 -5.86 14.88 -9.83
C VAL A 65 -6.65 15.38 -8.61
N THR A 66 -7.91 15.79 -8.79
CA THR A 66 -8.82 16.21 -7.71
C THR A 66 -9.61 15.05 -7.10
N TYR A 67 -9.71 13.92 -7.79
CA TYR A 67 -10.48 12.76 -7.34
C TYR A 67 -10.08 12.28 -5.94
N GLN A 68 -11.09 12.06 -5.08
CA GLN A 68 -10.91 11.50 -3.74
C GLN A 68 -11.70 10.20 -3.59
N PRO A 69 -11.03 9.04 -3.43
CA PRO A 69 -11.73 7.76 -3.28
C PRO A 69 -12.41 7.65 -1.91
N SER A 70 -13.62 7.07 -1.87
CA SER A 70 -14.35 6.87 -0.61
C SER A 70 -13.66 5.84 0.31
N PHE A 71 -13.18 4.74 -0.28
CA PHE A 71 -12.66 3.58 0.47
C PHE A 71 -11.14 3.42 0.43
N PHE A 72 -10.48 3.94 -0.61
CA PHE A 72 -9.08 3.64 -0.90
C PHE A 72 -8.19 4.88 -0.72
N ARG A 73 -8.18 5.45 0.49
CA ARG A 73 -7.59 6.78 0.77
C ARG A 73 -6.09 6.77 1.01
N TRP A 74 -5.53 5.65 1.44
CA TRP A 74 -4.09 5.49 1.63
C TRP A 74 -3.52 4.47 0.65
N VAL A 75 -2.76 4.93 -0.34
CA VAL A 75 -2.30 4.10 -1.47
C VAL A 75 -0.83 4.33 -1.72
N GLY A 76 -0.09 3.26 -1.96
CA GLY A 76 1.24 3.32 -2.57
C GLY A 76 1.21 2.65 -3.93
N SER A 77 1.98 3.13 -4.88
CA SER A 77 2.14 2.46 -6.17
C SER A 77 3.62 2.35 -6.52
N ASP A 78 4.02 1.17 -6.99
CA ASP A 78 5.37 0.92 -7.46
C ASP A 78 5.45 1.32 -8.92
N LEU A 79 6.37 2.22 -9.22
CA LEU A 79 6.54 2.81 -10.54
C LEU A 79 7.91 2.46 -11.12
N PHE A 80 7.96 2.17 -12.42
CA PHE A 80 9.20 2.13 -13.18
C PHE A 80 9.29 3.29 -14.16
N ALA A 81 10.44 3.96 -14.16
CA ALA A 81 10.85 4.84 -15.24
C ALA A 81 11.42 3.97 -16.37
N VAL A 82 10.70 3.88 -17.48
CA VAL A 82 11.08 3.10 -18.65
C VAL A 82 11.40 4.01 -19.82
N THR A 83 12.29 3.55 -20.70
CA THR A 83 12.58 4.21 -21.98
C THR A 83 12.20 3.25 -23.10
N THR A 84 11.39 3.70 -24.06
CA THR A 84 11.03 2.88 -25.23
C THR A 84 12.22 2.73 -26.18
N GLY A 85 12.12 1.83 -27.16
CA GLY A 85 13.14 1.68 -28.21
C GLY A 85 13.41 2.98 -28.99
N ASP A 86 12.37 3.82 -29.13
CA ASP A 86 12.45 5.12 -29.79
C ASP A 86 12.94 6.25 -28.86
N GLY A 87 13.35 5.93 -27.62
CA GLY A 87 13.91 6.90 -26.68
C GLY A 87 12.91 7.64 -25.80
N PHE A 88 11.61 7.31 -25.87
CA PHE A 88 10.60 7.99 -25.06
C PHE A 88 10.61 7.51 -23.61
N ARG A 89 10.71 8.45 -22.68
CA ARG A 89 10.66 8.16 -21.24
C ARG A 89 9.22 8.17 -20.75
N HIS A 90 8.84 7.12 -20.03
CA HIS A 90 7.51 7.00 -19.43
C HIS A 90 7.61 6.44 -18.02
N MET A 91 6.63 6.82 -17.18
CA MET A 91 6.37 6.10 -15.94
C MET A 91 5.38 4.98 -16.20
N MET A 92 5.62 3.81 -15.62
CA MET A 92 4.77 2.64 -15.72
C MET A 92 4.40 2.14 -14.33
N VAL A 93 3.13 1.84 -14.11
CA VAL A 93 2.60 1.29 -12.86
C VAL A 93 2.84 -0.22 -12.85
N ILE A 94 3.55 -0.71 -11.83
CA ILE A 94 3.86 -2.13 -11.66
C ILE A 94 2.86 -2.80 -10.73
N GLU A 95 2.60 -2.17 -9.59
CA GLU A 95 1.58 -2.61 -8.64
C GLU A 95 1.09 -1.45 -7.79
N THR A 96 -0.07 -1.68 -7.15
CA THR A 96 -0.68 -0.74 -6.21
C THR A 96 -0.97 -1.48 -4.90
N ASN A 97 -0.72 -0.79 -3.79
CA ASN A 97 -0.66 -1.32 -2.44
C ASN A 97 -1.56 -0.51 -1.50
N SER A 98 -2.43 -1.22 -0.78
CA SER A 98 -3.45 -0.64 0.13
C SER A 98 -3.07 -0.57 1.61
N CYS A 99 -1.82 -0.86 1.88
CA CYS A 99 -1.18 -0.69 3.17
C CYS A 99 0.33 -0.54 2.88
N PRO A 100 0.73 0.52 2.16
CA PRO A 100 2.11 0.70 1.77
C PRO A 100 2.99 0.95 3.00
N SER A 101 4.26 0.60 2.86
CA SER A 101 5.30 0.95 3.81
C SER A 101 6.14 2.08 3.20
N GLY A 102 6.79 2.86 4.04
CA GLY A 102 7.80 3.81 3.57
C GLY A 102 8.09 4.95 4.52
N GLN A 103 7.24 5.21 5.53
CA GLN A 103 7.37 6.41 6.35
C GLN A 103 8.67 6.39 7.17
N LYS A 104 8.99 5.26 7.81
CA LYS A 104 10.27 5.05 8.52
C LYS A 104 11.54 5.25 7.67
N SER A 105 11.39 5.26 6.34
CA SER A 105 12.48 5.34 5.36
C SER A 105 12.44 6.61 4.50
N THR A 106 11.42 7.46 4.65
CA THR A 106 11.24 8.65 3.81
C THR A 106 11.86 9.86 4.50
N PRO A 107 12.76 10.61 3.84
CA PRO A 107 13.31 11.85 4.39
C PRO A 107 12.22 12.87 4.73
N PHE A 108 12.47 13.67 5.76
CA PHE A 108 11.58 14.75 6.16
C PHE A 108 11.40 15.77 5.04
N ILE A 109 10.14 16.07 4.70
CA ILE A 109 9.78 17.11 3.72
C ILE A 109 9.76 18.49 4.41
N GLU A 110 9.30 18.52 5.66
CA GLU A 110 9.20 19.69 6.54
C GLU A 110 9.90 19.37 7.88
N GLU A 111 10.22 20.40 8.67
CA GLU A 111 10.87 20.28 9.99
C GLU A 111 9.90 19.81 11.10
N MET A 112 8.95 18.92 10.76
CA MET A 112 8.09 18.25 11.75
C MET A 112 8.70 16.91 12.14
N ASP A 113 8.90 16.69 13.44
CA ASP A 113 9.53 15.48 14.00
C ASP A 113 8.80 14.19 13.61
N GLN A 114 7.48 14.25 13.42
CA GLN A 114 6.66 13.11 13.01
C GLN A 114 6.66 12.85 11.50
N GLY A 115 7.20 13.80 10.72
CA GLY A 115 7.31 13.71 9.27
C GLY A 115 6.06 13.18 8.57
N GLY A 116 6.25 12.16 7.73
CA GLY A 116 5.17 11.60 6.93
C GLY A 116 4.12 10.81 7.72
N TYR A 117 4.38 10.42 8.98
CA TYR A 117 3.37 9.79 9.84
C TYR A 117 2.24 10.76 10.16
N PHE A 118 2.59 11.96 10.66
CA PHE A 118 1.63 13.03 10.95
C PHE A 118 0.88 13.47 9.69
N HIS A 119 1.61 13.69 8.59
CA HIS A 119 0.99 14.12 7.33
C HIS A 119 -0.04 13.10 6.84
N LEU A 120 0.31 11.81 6.82
CA LEU A 120 -0.63 10.76 6.40
C LEU A 120 -1.84 10.70 7.34
N MET A 121 -1.60 10.63 8.65
CA MET A 121 -2.64 10.43 9.64
C MET A 121 -3.64 11.60 9.64
N SER A 122 -3.13 12.84 9.65
CA SER A 122 -3.94 14.07 9.63
C SER A 122 -4.78 14.21 8.37
N LYS A 123 -4.26 13.81 7.20
CA LYS A 123 -4.98 13.96 5.92
C LYS A 123 -5.93 12.80 5.62
N THR A 124 -5.77 11.64 6.26
CA THR A 124 -6.54 10.44 5.91
C THR A 124 -7.41 9.91 7.05
N PHE A 125 -6.84 9.65 8.23
CA PHE A 125 -7.55 8.92 9.29
C PHE A 125 -8.09 9.81 10.39
N ALA A 126 -7.46 10.95 10.70
CA ALA A 126 -7.99 11.89 11.69
C ALA A 126 -9.43 12.36 11.33
N PRO A 127 -9.75 12.74 10.07
CA PRO A 127 -11.12 13.12 9.71
C PRO A 127 -12.12 11.95 9.82
N LEU A 128 -11.62 10.72 9.72
CA LEU A 128 -12.41 9.51 9.89
C LEU A 128 -12.72 9.26 11.37
N ILE A 129 -11.73 9.42 12.26
CA ILE A 129 -11.91 9.35 13.71
C ILE A 129 -12.89 10.41 14.22
N GLU A 130 -12.78 11.65 13.74
CA GLU A 130 -13.67 12.76 14.12
C GLU A 130 -15.13 12.50 13.70
N SER A 131 -15.35 11.64 12.70
CA SER A 131 -16.69 11.31 12.21
C SER A 131 -17.41 10.21 13.01
N VAL A 132 -16.72 9.56 13.97
CA VAL A 132 -17.30 8.51 14.82
C VAL A 132 -17.45 8.98 16.26
N ASP A 133 -18.53 8.56 16.92
CA ASP A 133 -18.80 8.90 18.32
C ASP A 133 -17.67 8.38 19.23
N GLU A 134 -17.04 9.28 19.98
CA GLU A 134 -15.99 8.96 20.97
C GLU A 134 -16.47 7.92 21.99
N LYS A 135 -17.76 7.90 22.34
CA LYS A 135 -18.35 6.95 23.28
C LYS A 135 -18.45 5.53 22.71
N ALA A 136 -18.23 5.35 21.41
CA ALA A 136 -18.32 4.03 20.76
C ALA A 136 -17.09 3.15 21.02
N GLY A 137 -16.03 3.67 21.67
CA GLY A 137 -14.87 2.89 22.07
C GLY A 137 -13.54 3.62 21.87
N GLY A 138 -12.44 2.91 22.13
CA GLY A 138 -11.07 3.44 22.02
C GLY A 138 -10.52 3.47 20.59
N LEU A 139 -9.25 3.86 20.49
CA LEU A 139 -8.49 3.95 19.26
C LEU A 139 -7.39 2.88 19.22
N ALA A 140 -7.17 2.29 18.05
CA ALA A 140 -6.11 1.29 17.90
C ALA A 140 -5.25 1.46 16.63
N VAL A 141 -4.02 0.96 16.69
CA VAL A 141 -3.22 0.60 15.53
C VAL A 141 -2.97 -0.90 15.57
N ILE A 142 -3.41 -1.64 14.56
CA ILE A 142 -3.22 -3.09 14.47
C ILE A 142 -2.14 -3.43 13.43
N TYR A 143 -1.19 -4.30 13.77
CA TYR A 143 -0.04 -4.61 12.89
C TYR A 143 0.40 -6.08 12.95
N ASP A 144 1.04 -6.61 11.89
CA ASP A 144 1.48 -8.01 11.88
C ASP A 144 2.99 -8.24 12.08
N LYS A 145 3.85 -7.36 11.53
CA LYS A 145 5.32 -7.60 11.55
C LYS A 145 6.23 -6.41 11.84
N ASN A 146 5.82 -5.18 11.52
CA ASN A 146 6.73 -4.05 11.50
C ASN A 146 6.38 -3.04 12.58
N PHE A 147 6.87 -3.33 13.79
CA PHE A 147 6.62 -2.49 14.97
C PHE A 147 7.08 -1.05 14.77
N MET A 148 8.30 -0.81 14.27
CA MET A 148 8.85 0.55 14.09
C MET A 148 7.92 1.47 13.31
N GLU A 149 7.32 0.95 12.24
CA GLU A 149 6.40 1.76 11.42
C GLU A 149 5.00 1.82 12.02
N ALA A 150 4.52 0.74 12.63
CA ALA A 150 3.24 0.73 13.31
C ALA A 150 3.21 1.69 14.51
N SER A 151 4.30 1.75 15.27
CA SER A 151 4.43 2.64 16.43
C SER A 151 4.48 4.10 16.02
N GLY A 152 5.10 4.44 14.88
CA GLY A 152 5.05 5.81 14.34
C GLY A 152 3.63 6.26 13.99
N TYR A 153 2.81 5.36 13.43
CA TYR A 153 1.38 5.65 13.23
C TYR A 153 0.61 5.79 14.54
N ALA A 154 0.88 4.93 15.53
CA ALA A 154 0.19 4.98 16.82
C ALA A 154 0.48 6.29 17.57
N SER A 155 1.74 6.72 17.61
CA SER A 155 2.14 7.98 18.26
C SER A 155 1.56 9.21 17.52
N ALA A 156 1.62 9.24 16.18
CA ALA A 156 1.00 10.33 15.42
C ALA A 156 -0.53 10.36 15.60
N MET A 157 -1.18 9.20 15.70
CA MET A 157 -2.62 9.08 15.96
C MET A 157 -2.98 9.56 17.37
N ALA A 158 -2.17 9.23 18.38
CA ALA A 158 -2.37 9.69 19.75
C ALA A 158 -2.25 11.22 19.85
N ASP A 159 -1.23 11.80 19.22
CA ASP A 159 -1.03 13.26 19.23
C ASP A 159 -2.13 14.02 18.49
N LEU A 160 -2.61 13.49 17.37
CA LEU A 160 -3.68 14.11 16.59
C LEU A 160 -5.05 14.00 17.27
N SER A 161 -5.33 12.90 17.97
CA SER A 161 -6.61 12.68 18.66
C SER A 161 -6.63 13.25 20.07
N GLY A 162 -5.47 13.43 20.70
CA GLY A 162 -5.39 13.73 22.13
C GLY A 162 -5.77 12.55 23.03
N GLU A 163 -5.89 11.34 22.48
CA GLU A 163 -6.32 10.14 23.19
C GLU A 163 -5.22 9.06 23.24
N GLN A 164 -5.35 8.14 24.20
CA GLN A 164 -4.53 6.94 24.22
C GLN A 164 -4.86 6.02 23.05
N VAL A 165 -3.83 5.46 22.42
CA VAL A 165 -3.95 4.53 21.29
C VAL A 165 -3.40 3.16 21.68
N PHE A 166 -4.20 2.12 21.45
CA PHE A 166 -3.81 0.73 21.62
C PHE A 166 -3.02 0.27 20.39
N LEU A 167 -1.70 0.13 20.51
CA LEU A 167 -0.86 -0.49 19.50
C LEU A 167 -0.82 -2.01 19.72
N VAL A 168 -1.46 -2.75 18.81
CA VAL A 168 -1.76 -4.17 19.02
C VAL A 168 -1.19 -5.05 17.92
N ARG A 169 -0.43 -6.06 18.30
CA ARG A 169 0.12 -7.06 17.39
C ARG A 169 -0.94 -8.09 17.03
N MET A 170 -1.10 -8.34 15.73
CA MET A 170 -2.09 -9.22 15.11
C MET A 170 -1.42 -10.17 14.09
N PRO A 171 -0.54 -11.08 14.54
CA PRO A 171 0.18 -12.00 13.65
C PRO A 171 -0.77 -13.04 13.04
N ARG A 172 -0.33 -13.73 11.98
CA ARG A 172 -1.12 -14.80 11.36
C ARG A 172 -1.04 -16.06 12.21
N GLY A 173 -2.17 -16.71 12.45
CA GLY A 173 -2.22 -17.98 13.20
C GLY A 173 -1.88 -17.82 14.69
N ASP A 174 -2.14 -16.65 15.27
CA ASP A 174 -1.97 -16.46 16.72
C ASP A 174 -2.92 -17.40 17.49
N SER A 175 -2.35 -18.24 18.34
CA SER A 175 -3.11 -19.19 19.18
C SER A 175 -3.78 -18.53 20.38
N ASP A 176 -3.30 -17.35 20.78
CA ASP A 176 -3.84 -16.58 21.90
C ASP A 176 -3.98 -15.10 21.50
N PRO A 177 -4.92 -14.78 20.58
CA PRO A 177 -5.07 -13.44 20.08
C PRO A 177 -5.67 -12.52 21.14
N ILE A 178 -5.08 -11.35 21.31
CA ILE A 178 -5.62 -10.27 22.16
C ILE A 178 -6.50 -9.30 21.37
N THR A 179 -6.93 -9.69 20.18
CA THR A 179 -7.90 -8.98 19.36
C THR A 179 -8.99 -9.95 18.93
N ARG A 180 -10.22 -9.47 18.84
CA ARG A 180 -11.32 -10.23 18.24
C ARG A 180 -12.30 -9.27 17.58
N PHE A 181 -13.07 -9.78 16.63
CA PHE A 181 -14.23 -9.08 16.12
C PHE A 181 -15.49 -9.72 16.70
N THR A 182 -16.38 -8.91 17.24
CA THR A 182 -17.71 -9.34 17.64
C THR A 182 -18.54 -9.76 16.41
N SER A 183 -19.65 -10.45 16.64
CA SER A 183 -20.55 -10.88 15.56
C SER A 183 -21.15 -9.71 14.76
N ASP A 184 -21.24 -8.52 15.36
CA ASP A 184 -21.70 -7.30 14.72
C ASP A 184 -20.56 -6.42 14.16
N GLY A 185 -19.32 -6.90 14.20
CA GLY A 185 -18.18 -6.30 13.50
C GLY A 185 -17.44 -5.20 14.27
N VAL A 186 -17.57 -5.14 15.60
CA VAL A 186 -16.75 -4.28 16.46
C VAL A 186 -15.44 -5.00 16.78
N LEU A 187 -14.31 -4.32 16.57
CA LEU A 187 -13.01 -4.77 17.04
C LEU A 187 -12.93 -4.57 18.55
N GLU A 188 -12.60 -5.62 19.28
CA GLU A 188 -12.26 -5.57 20.70
C GLU A 188 -10.79 -5.91 20.90
N VAL A 189 -10.14 -5.18 21.81
CA VAL A 189 -8.76 -5.40 22.25
C VAL A 189 -8.78 -5.83 23.70
N LYS A 190 -8.08 -6.92 24.03
CA LYS A 190 -7.93 -7.37 25.41
C LYS A 190 -6.94 -6.46 26.14
N SER A 191 -7.39 -5.81 27.22
CA SER A 191 -6.56 -4.97 28.08
C SER A 191 -5.54 -5.81 28.88
N LEU A 192 -4.63 -5.11 29.57
CA LEU A 192 -3.68 -5.74 30.49
C LEU A 192 -4.39 -6.46 31.66
N ASP A 193 -5.55 -5.95 32.08
CA ASP A 193 -6.38 -6.54 33.14
C ASP A 193 -7.26 -7.70 32.64
N GLY A 194 -7.23 -8.01 31.35
CA GLY A 194 -7.96 -9.12 30.74
C GLY A 194 -9.36 -8.78 30.22
N GLU A 195 -9.78 -7.52 30.37
CA GLU A 195 -11.07 -7.00 29.88
C GLU A 195 -11.05 -6.76 28.37
N TRP A 196 -12.17 -6.98 27.69
CA TRP A 196 -12.29 -6.72 26.25
C TRP A 196 -12.84 -5.31 26.02
N LEU A 197 -12.01 -4.44 25.44
CA LEU A 197 -12.33 -3.04 25.20
C LEU A 197 -12.73 -2.82 23.73
N PRO A 198 -13.90 -2.23 23.44
CA PRO A 198 -14.33 -1.95 22.08
C PRO A 198 -13.53 -0.80 21.46
N MET A 199 -13.20 -0.91 20.18
CA MET A 199 -12.51 0.12 19.41
C MET A 199 -13.47 0.76 18.40
N ARG A 200 -13.60 2.09 18.43
CA ARG A 200 -14.41 2.82 17.45
C ARG A 200 -13.70 2.98 16.12
N ALA A 201 -12.38 3.10 16.15
CA ALA A 201 -11.55 3.21 14.95
C ALA A 201 -10.22 2.48 15.15
N ALA A 202 -9.73 1.82 14.09
CA ALA A 202 -8.39 1.23 14.09
C ALA A 202 -7.64 1.47 12.78
N PHE A 203 -6.43 2.01 12.87
CA PHE A 203 -5.52 2.14 11.74
C PHE A 203 -4.92 0.77 11.44
N ARG A 204 -5.12 0.27 10.22
CA ARG A 204 -4.70 -1.08 9.85
C ARG A 204 -3.33 -1.08 9.19
N TYR A 205 -2.34 -1.57 9.93
CA TYR A 205 -1.01 -1.94 9.44
C TYR A 205 -0.76 -3.45 9.40
N VAL A 206 -1.82 -4.23 9.18
CA VAL A 206 -1.75 -5.68 8.94
C VAL A 206 -1.46 -5.94 7.47
N THR A 207 -0.25 -6.41 7.16
CA THR A 207 0.28 -6.40 5.80
C THR A 207 0.18 -7.69 5.02
N GLN A 208 -0.05 -8.85 5.64
CA GLN A 208 -0.05 -10.15 4.95
C GLN A 208 -1.38 -10.86 5.09
N SER A 209 -2.15 -11.00 4.00
CA SER A 209 -3.49 -11.62 4.02
C SER A 209 -4.40 -11.09 5.13
N PRO A 210 -4.65 -9.78 5.22
CA PRO A 210 -5.41 -9.20 6.34
C PRO A 210 -6.85 -9.73 6.42
N TRP A 211 -7.41 -10.20 5.29
CA TRP A 211 -8.74 -10.82 5.20
C TRP A 211 -8.88 -12.15 5.98
N ASP A 212 -7.77 -12.77 6.40
CA ASP A 212 -7.82 -13.98 7.25
C ASP A 212 -8.22 -13.66 8.70
N ARG A 213 -8.19 -12.38 9.11
CA ARG A 213 -8.44 -11.97 10.51
C ARG A 213 -9.36 -10.76 10.65
N ILE A 214 -9.41 -9.90 9.64
CA ILE A 214 -10.25 -8.70 9.65
C ILE A 214 -11.43 -8.95 8.70
N PRO A 215 -12.69 -8.84 9.18
CA PRO A 215 -13.88 -9.00 8.36
C PRO A 215 -13.96 -7.97 7.21
N LEU A 216 -14.72 -8.32 6.16
CA LEU A 216 -14.97 -7.42 5.03
C LEU A 216 -15.78 -6.18 5.41
N LYS A 217 -16.70 -6.35 6.35
CA LYS A 217 -17.56 -5.30 6.90
C LYS A 217 -17.34 -5.23 8.40
N THR A 218 -17.04 -4.05 8.90
CA THR A 218 -16.79 -3.77 10.31
C THR A 218 -17.63 -2.57 10.73
N LYS A 219 -18.08 -2.55 11.98
CA LYS A 219 -18.60 -1.35 12.64
C LYS A 219 -17.47 -0.43 13.09
N THR A 220 -16.38 -1.00 13.61
CA THR A 220 -15.14 -0.26 13.82
C THR A 220 -14.66 0.31 12.50
N MET A 221 -14.30 1.58 12.49
CA MET A 221 -13.78 2.24 11.32
C MET A 221 -12.34 1.79 11.03
N ILE A 222 -12.10 1.18 9.86
CA ILE A 222 -10.79 0.65 9.47
C ILE A 222 -10.27 1.37 8.23
N LEU A 223 -9.04 1.88 8.31
CA LEU A 223 -8.35 2.48 7.17
C LEU A 223 -7.14 1.64 6.71
N ASN A 224 -7.04 1.23 5.45
CA ASN A 224 -8.16 1.05 4.50
C ASN A 224 -9.00 -0.18 4.88
N PRO A 225 -10.30 -0.23 4.55
CA PRO A 225 -11.11 -1.43 4.76
C PRO A 225 -10.59 -2.61 3.93
N ILE A 226 -10.92 -3.83 4.33
CA ILE A 226 -10.43 -5.05 3.66
C ILE A 226 -10.93 -5.15 2.21
N ILE A 227 -12.11 -4.61 1.91
CA ILE A 227 -12.62 -4.56 0.54
C ILE A 227 -11.64 -3.83 -0.40
N ALA A 228 -10.95 -2.78 0.05
CA ALA A 228 -9.97 -2.07 -0.77
C ALA A 228 -8.78 -2.97 -1.17
N CYS A 229 -8.39 -3.93 -0.33
CA CYS A 229 -7.38 -4.92 -0.68
C CYS A 229 -7.86 -5.84 -1.82
N LEU A 230 -9.09 -6.34 -1.70
CA LEU A 230 -9.66 -7.29 -2.65
C LEU A 230 -10.02 -6.61 -3.99
N SER A 231 -10.38 -5.34 -3.96
CA SER A 231 -10.76 -4.51 -5.11
C SER A 231 -9.56 -3.91 -5.87
N GLY A 232 -8.37 -4.52 -5.79
CA GLY A 232 -7.20 -4.10 -6.57
C GLY A 232 -6.06 -3.51 -5.75
N GLY A 233 -6.29 -3.11 -4.50
CA GLY A 233 -5.21 -2.61 -3.63
C GLY A 233 -4.23 -3.68 -3.14
N ARG A 234 -4.48 -4.96 -3.44
CA ARG A 234 -3.58 -6.12 -3.26
C ARG A 234 -3.82 -7.19 -4.32
N ASN A 235 -5.05 -7.29 -4.84
CA ASN A 235 -5.38 -8.22 -5.91
C ASN A 235 -4.92 -7.69 -7.27
N LYS A 236 -3.80 -8.19 -7.76
CA LYS A 236 -3.17 -7.75 -9.03
C LYS A 236 -4.08 -7.96 -10.25
N LEU A 237 -4.94 -8.98 -10.23
CA LEU A 237 -5.89 -9.24 -11.32
C LEU A 237 -6.94 -8.13 -11.42
N VAL A 238 -7.54 -7.78 -10.28
CA VAL A 238 -8.59 -6.75 -10.21
C VAL A 238 -8.00 -5.37 -10.51
N ALA A 239 -6.79 -5.09 -10.02
CA ALA A 239 -6.06 -3.86 -10.34
C ALA A 239 -5.86 -3.71 -11.85
N SER A 240 -5.38 -4.77 -12.52
CA SER A 240 -5.15 -4.75 -13.98
C SER A 240 -6.44 -4.44 -14.75
N LYS A 241 -7.55 -5.09 -14.39
CA LYS A 241 -8.86 -4.82 -15.01
C LYS A 241 -9.32 -3.38 -14.78
N ALA A 242 -9.11 -2.84 -13.58
CA ALA A 242 -9.47 -1.46 -13.27
C ALA A 242 -8.65 -0.46 -14.12
N TYR A 243 -7.37 -0.73 -14.38
CA TYR A 243 -6.55 0.09 -15.26
C TYR A 243 -7.05 0.06 -16.70
N ASP A 244 -7.46 -1.11 -17.20
CA ASP A 244 -7.97 -1.25 -18.58
C ASP A 244 -9.33 -0.54 -18.75
N LEU A 245 -10.21 -0.63 -17.75
CA LEU A 245 -11.48 0.10 -17.74
C LEU A 245 -11.25 1.61 -17.76
N LEU A 246 -10.41 2.12 -16.85
CA LEU A 246 -10.11 3.56 -16.82
C LEU A 246 -9.40 4.01 -18.10
N ASN A 247 -8.48 3.21 -18.65
CA ASN A 247 -7.84 3.53 -19.93
C ASN A 247 -8.84 3.59 -21.09
N SER A 248 -9.92 2.80 -21.04
CA SER A 248 -10.99 2.85 -22.04
C SER A 248 -11.81 4.13 -21.91
N GLU A 249 -12.06 4.59 -20.69
CA GLU A 249 -12.72 5.87 -20.41
C GLU A 249 -11.85 7.07 -20.82
N LEU A 250 -10.52 6.93 -20.78
CA LEU A 250 -9.57 7.99 -21.12
C LEU A 250 -9.25 8.08 -22.63
N ILE A 251 -9.87 7.27 -23.49
CA ILE A 251 -9.64 7.34 -24.93
C ILE A 251 -9.94 8.77 -25.45
N GLY A 252 -9.00 9.32 -26.22
CA GLY A 252 -9.11 10.66 -26.79
C GLY A 252 -8.61 11.80 -25.88
N THR A 253 -8.35 11.53 -24.60
CA THR A 253 -7.91 12.56 -23.63
C THR A 253 -6.39 12.80 -23.60
N GLY A 254 -5.61 11.97 -24.31
CA GLY A 254 -4.15 11.97 -24.22
C GLY A 254 -3.58 11.38 -22.92
N LEU A 255 -4.43 10.99 -21.97
CA LEU A 255 -4.06 10.38 -20.70
C LEU A 255 -4.14 8.86 -20.77
N LYS A 256 -3.23 8.18 -20.08
CA LYS A 256 -3.22 6.71 -20.01
C LYS A 256 -2.41 6.21 -18.82
N ILE A 257 -2.96 5.24 -18.09
CA ILE A 257 -2.20 4.40 -17.18
C ILE A 257 -1.39 3.40 -18.00
N ARG A 258 -0.07 3.51 -17.92
CA ARG A 258 0.85 2.56 -18.56
C ARG A 258 1.13 1.43 -17.58
N THR A 259 0.88 0.21 -18.02
CA THR A 259 1.20 -1.02 -17.30
C THR A 259 1.99 -1.95 -18.22
N PRO A 260 2.73 -2.92 -17.66
CA PRO A 260 3.44 -3.89 -18.47
C PRO A 260 2.43 -4.85 -19.12
N GLU A 261 2.78 -5.44 -20.27
CA GLU A 261 1.96 -6.48 -20.88
C GLU A 261 1.78 -7.64 -19.89
N THR A 262 0.53 -7.95 -19.59
CA THR A 262 0.15 -8.83 -18.48
C THR A 262 -0.90 -9.83 -18.96
N ILE A 263 -0.62 -11.12 -18.82
CA ILE A 263 -1.54 -12.21 -19.12
C ILE A 263 -2.09 -12.77 -17.81
N TRP A 264 -3.41 -12.88 -17.75
CA TRP A 264 -4.14 -13.26 -16.54
C TRP A 264 -4.56 -14.73 -16.53
N ASP A 265 -4.98 -15.20 -15.36
CA ASP A 265 -5.61 -16.51 -15.14
C ASP A 265 -4.80 -17.71 -15.67
N VAL A 266 -3.48 -17.56 -15.68
CA VAL A 266 -2.53 -18.54 -16.21
C VAL A 266 -2.35 -19.68 -15.21
N SER A 267 -2.59 -20.91 -15.65
CA SER A 267 -2.23 -22.11 -14.87
C SER A 267 -0.74 -22.42 -14.96
N ILE A 268 -0.22 -23.22 -14.01
CA ILE A 268 1.19 -23.66 -14.00
C ILE A 268 1.60 -24.29 -15.35
N ALA A 269 0.68 -25.03 -15.98
CA ALA A 269 0.92 -25.70 -17.26
C ALA A 269 1.04 -24.73 -18.45
N GLU A 270 0.39 -23.56 -18.37
CA GLU A 270 0.36 -22.55 -19.44
C GLU A 270 1.53 -21.56 -19.34
N VAL A 271 2.17 -21.43 -18.18
CA VAL A 271 3.30 -20.51 -17.95
C VAL A 271 4.41 -20.64 -19.02
N PRO A 272 4.91 -21.84 -19.37
CA PRO A 272 5.97 -21.96 -20.38
C PRO A 272 5.57 -21.41 -21.75
N LEU A 273 4.31 -21.57 -22.15
CA LEU A 273 3.79 -21.07 -23.43
C LEU A 273 3.83 -19.53 -23.47
N TRP A 274 3.39 -18.89 -22.40
CA TRP A 274 3.35 -17.43 -22.30
C TRP A 274 4.75 -16.82 -22.21
N ILE A 275 5.66 -17.43 -21.45
CA ILE A 275 7.07 -17.00 -21.41
C ILE A 275 7.70 -17.09 -22.80
N LYS A 276 7.48 -18.19 -23.54
CA LYS A 276 7.96 -18.34 -24.91
C LYS A 276 7.41 -17.25 -25.83
N ARG A 277 6.10 -16.95 -25.74
CA ARG A 277 5.45 -15.88 -26.52
C ARG A 277 6.02 -14.49 -26.19
N MET A 278 6.45 -14.25 -24.96
CA MET A 278 7.07 -12.99 -24.52
C MET A 278 8.55 -12.84 -24.90
N GLY A 279 9.11 -13.79 -25.68
CA GLY A 279 10.52 -13.77 -26.09
C GLY A 279 11.45 -14.58 -25.19
N GLY A 280 10.89 -15.51 -24.39
CA GLY A 280 11.66 -16.43 -23.55
C GLY A 280 11.99 -15.90 -22.15
N ILE A 281 11.64 -14.65 -21.84
CA ILE A 281 11.90 -13.99 -20.56
C ILE A 281 10.60 -13.35 -20.05
N GLY A 282 10.33 -13.47 -18.75
CA GLY A 282 9.16 -12.86 -18.14
C GLY A 282 9.14 -12.99 -16.63
N VAL A 283 8.11 -12.42 -16.00
CA VAL A 283 7.90 -12.46 -14.55
C VAL A 283 6.57 -13.14 -14.27
N VAL A 284 6.59 -14.20 -13.48
CA VAL A 284 5.39 -14.88 -12.98
C VAL A 284 5.09 -14.38 -11.59
N LYS A 285 3.84 -14.03 -11.30
CA LYS A 285 3.41 -13.50 -10.00
C LYS A 285 2.18 -14.22 -9.49
N ASN A 286 2.16 -14.51 -8.20
CA ASN A 286 0.94 -14.84 -7.48
C ASN A 286 0.09 -13.56 -7.33
N PRO A 287 -1.15 -13.54 -7.84
CA PRO A 287 -1.98 -12.32 -7.87
C PRO A 287 -2.39 -11.80 -6.48
N TYR A 288 -2.30 -12.62 -5.43
CA TYR A 288 -2.74 -12.28 -4.08
C TYR A 288 -1.57 -11.95 -3.13
N SER A 289 -0.34 -12.18 -3.57
CA SER A 289 0.87 -12.02 -2.75
C SER A 289 1.44 -10.60 -2.85
N ASN A 290 2.18 -10.19 -1.81
CA ASN A 290 2.74 -8.83 -1.65
C ASN A 290 4.19 -8.87 -1.15
N ALA A 291 4.86 -7.70 -1.13
CA ALA A 291 6.22 -7.53 -0.62
C ALA A 291 7.24 -8.47 -1.28
N GLY A 292 7.16 -8.65 -2.61
CA GLY A 292 8.07 -9.49 -3.38
C GLY A 292 7.91 -11.00 -3.19
N GLN A 293 7.02 -11.46 -2.30
CA GLN A 293 6.73 -12.88 -2.14
C GLN A 293 5.90 -13.40 -3.32
N GLY A 294 6.14 -14.63 -3.75
CA GLY A 294 5.40 -15.24 -4.87
C GLY A 294 5.65 -14.55 -6.20
N VAL A 295 6.89 -14.10 -6.43
CA VAL A 295 7.36 -13.53 -7.69
C VAL A 295 8.52 -14.38 -8.19
N TRP A 296 8.45 -14.82 -9.44
CA TRP A 296 9.47 -15.63 -10.10
C TRP A 296 9.90 -14.94 -11.39
N THR A 297 11.16 -14.52 -11.47
CA THR A 297 11.77 -14.03 -12.71
C THR A 297 12.25 -15.23 -13.51
N ILE A 298 11.70 -15.43 -14.70
CA ILE A 298 12.04 -16.51 -15.60
C ILE A 298 12.93 -15.95 -16.71
N THR A 299 14.20 -16.33 -16.70
CA THR A 299 15.17 -15.88 -17.73
C THR A 299 15.65 -17.01 -18.63
N ASN A 300 15.38 -18.26 -18.25
CA ASN A 300 15.78 -19.47 -18.96
C ASN A 300 14.85 -20.64 -18.59
N THR A 301 15.01 -21.78 -19.28
CA THR A 301 14.21 -23.00 -19.06
C THR A 301 14.32 -23.53 -17.63
N ARG A 302 15.51 -23.45 -17.01
CA ARG A 302 15.75 -23.94 -15.65
C ARG A 302 14.93 -23.17 -14.61
N ASP A 303 14.79 -21.85 -14.78
CA ASP A 303 13.93 -21.04 -13.90
C ASP A 303 12.47 -21.45 -14.04
N CYS A 304 12.02 -21.73 -15.28
CA CYS A 304 10.67 -22.18 -15.55
C CYS A 304 10.38 -23.55 -14.91
N ASP A 305 11.32 -24.50 -14.98
CA ASP A 305 11.17 -25.82 -14.37
C ASP A 305 11.16 -25.74 -12.84
N LYS A 306 12.02 -24.90 -12.25
CA LYS A 306 11.99 -24.62 -10.80
C LYS A 306 10.64 -24.08 -10.35
N PHE A 307 10.07 -23.14 -11.11
CA PHE A 307 8.73 -22.62 -10.81
C PHE A 307 7.68 -23.74 -10.85
N ARG A 308 7.68 -24.60 -11.87
CA ARG A 308 6.70 -25.69 -12.02
C ARG A 308 6.77 -26.74 -10.92
N GLN A 309 7.97 -26.99 -10.38
CA GLN A 309 8.20 -27.99 -9.34
C GLN A 309 7.95 -27.45 -7.92
N ALA A 310 7.87 -26.12 -7.76
CA ALA A 310 7.62 -25.52 -6.47
C ALA A 310 6.19 -25.82 -5.96
N SER A 311 6.03 -25.92 -4.65
CA SER A 311 4.71 -25.98 -4.02
C SER A 311 4.09 -24.58 -4.03
N HIS A 312 2.86 -24.49 -4.54
CA HIS A 312 2.12 -23.23 -4.66
C HIS A 312 0.84 -23.28 -3.86
N GLN A 313 0.58 -22.23 -3.08
CA GLN A 313 -0.69 -22.08 -2.34
C GLN A 313 -1.89 -21.84 -3.27
N TYR A 314 -1.65 -21.26 -4.45
CA TYR A 314 -2.68 -20.89 -5.42
C TYR A 314 -2.41 -21.53 -6.79
N SER A 315 -3.47 -21.78 -7.57
CA SER A 315 -3.40 -22.46 -8.87
C SER A 315 -3.41 -21.53 -10.09
N LYS A 316 -3.63 -20.22 -9.86
CA LYS A 316 -3.73 -19.19 -10.91
C LYS A 316 -2.70 -18.09 -10.69
N PHE A 317 -2.03 -17.72 -11.78
CA PHE A 317 -0.92 -16.78 -11.80
C PHE A 317 -1.16 -15.67 -12.82
N ILE A 318 -0.34 -14.63 -12.71
CA ILE A 318 -0.18 -13.61 -13.72
C ILE A 318 1.20 -13.76 -14.34
N VAL A 319 1.28 -13.73 -15.67
CA VAL A 319 2.55 -13.69 -16.41
C VAL A 319 2.71 -12.31 -17.01
N GLN A 320 3.80 -11.65 -16.69
CA GLN A 320 4.07 -10.28 -17.09
C GLN A 320 5.37 -10.19 -17.88
N LYS A 321 5.39 -9.38 -18.94
CA LYS A 321 6.62 -9.13 -19.70
C LYS A 321 7.65 -8.49 -18.79
N LEU A 322 8.89 -9.01 -18.83
CA LEU A 322 9.98 -8.42 -18.04
C LEU A 322 10.26 -7.00 -18.54
N ILE A 323 10.35 -6.06 -17.62
CA ILE A 323 10.85 -4.71 -17.88
C ILE A 323 12.32 -4.71 -17.51
N GLY A 324 13.17 -4.60 -18.52
CA GLY A 324 14.62 -4.65 -18.34
C GLY A 324 15.34 -4.18 -19.60
N ASN A 325 16.65 -4.05 -19.50
CA ASN A 325 17.48 -3.67 -20.64
C ASN A 325 17.52 -4.82 -21.66
N SER A 326 17.44 -4.50 -22.95
CA SER A 326 17.60 -5.45 -24.05
C SER A 326 18.97 -6.14 -24.08
N THR A 327 19.95 -5.68 -23.29
CA THR A 327 21.27 -6.31 -23.13
C THR A 327 21.37 -7.23 -21.92
N TRP A 328 20.30 -7.43 -21.15
CA TRP A 328 20.27 -8.43 -20.08
C TRP A 328 20.08 -9.82 -20.69
N HIS A 329 21.14 -10.34 -21.29
CA HIS A 329 21.25 -11.68 -21.86
C HIS A 329 22.45 -12.42 -21.27
#